data_AF-A0A3A6HGG8-F1
#
_entry.id   AF-A0A3A6HGG8-F1
#
_cell.length_a   1.000
_cell.length_b   1.000
_cell.length_c   1.000
_cell.angle_alpha   90.00
_cell.angle_beta   90.00
_cell.angle_gamma   90.00
#
_symmetry.space_group_name_H-M   'P 1'
#
loop_
_entity.id
_entity.type
_entity.pdbx_description
1 polymer ?
#
loop_
_entity_poly.entity_id
_entity_poly.type
_entity_poly.pdbx_seq_one_letter_code
_entity_poly.pdbx_strand_id
1 'polypeptide(L)'
;MNIEIANRLVTLRKRNSLSQEALAEKLGISRQAVSKWERAEASPDTDNLILLSRIYGISMDELLSTEDEIPVSYMDMEEEKLPEKEIREEEGEILSPEKEPDEYVHIGLSGIHCKDKDSEVHVGWKGIHVIEKDKDEVHLDSNGIYVNGKRYDSHFFREWAGVEFPFTLLVIAAFIVIGVLTGAWHPAWVIFFTIPLFHSCVEAFRRKDMGWFAFPVLIMMIYLLLGIFKSLWHPGWLLFLTVPVYYAIVGFIRTRKEKQLQDDESL
;
A
#
# COMPACT_ATOMS: atom_id res chain seq x y z
N MET A 1 14.13 11.44 -20.66
CA MET A 1 15.02 10.57 -19.86
C MET A 1 16.42 11.16 -19.86
N ASN A 2 17.16 11.11 -18.74
CA ASN A 2 18.56 11.56 -18.70
C ASN A 2 19.44 10.60 -19.53
N ILE A 3 20.40 11.15 -20.29
CA ILE A 3 21.38 10.41 -21.10
C ILE A 3 22.20 9.45 -20.24
N GLU A 4 22.52 9.81 -19.00
CA GLU A 4 23.26 8.95 -18.06
C GLU A 4 22.48 7.67 -17.73
N ILE A 5 21.18 7.80 -17.46
CA ILE A 5 20.28 6.67 -17.19
C ILE A 5 20.16 5.80 -18.46
N ALA A 6 20.06 6.41 -19.65
CA ALA A 6 20.01 5.67 -20.92
C ALA A 6 21.28 4.84 -21.16
N ASN A 7 22.46 5.42 -20.91
CA ASN A 7 23.74 4.72 -20.98
C ASN A 7 23.86 3.60 -19.93
N ARG A 8 23.30 3.81 -18.73
CA ARG A 8 23.22 2.79 -17.69
C ARG A 8 22.37 1.60 -18.14
N LEU A 9 21.21 1.84 -18.77
CA LEU A 9 20.39 0.76 -19.33
C LEU A 9 21.15 -0.08 -20.36
N VAL A 10 21.89 0.56 -21.27
CA VAL A 10 22.72 -0.14 -22.27
C VAL A 10 23.76 -1.03 -21.57
N THR A 11 24.40 -0.51 -20.54
CA THR A 11 25.45 -1.19 -19.78
C THR A 11 24.90 -2.41 -19.04
N LEU A 12 23.76 -2.25 -18.36
CA LEU A 12 23.08 -3.33 -17.64
C LEU A 12 22.58 -4.42 -18.58
N ARG A 13 22.03 -4.05 -19.75
CA ARG A 13 21.63 -5.02 -20.78
C ARG A 13 22.81 -5.86 -21.26
N LYS A 14 23.96 -5.21 -21.55
CA LYS A 14 25.18 -5.90 -21.99
C LYS A 14 25.76 -6.80 -20.89
N ARG A 15 25.76 -6.35 -19.64
CA ARG A 15 26.20 -7.16 -18.48
C ARG A 15 25.37 -8.43 -18.32
N ASN A 16 24.08 -8.36 -18.62
CA ASN A 16 23.17 -9.51 -18.61
C ASN A 16 23.18 -10.32 -19.92
N SER A 17 24.09 -10.03 -20.85
CA SER A 17 24.23 -10.71 -22.15
C SER A 17 22.93 -10.73 -22.99
N LEU A 18 22.08 -9.70 -22.86
CA LEU A 18 20.81 -9.60 -23.57
C LEU A 18 20.94 -8.77 -24.86
N SER A 19 20.28 -9.19 -25.94
CA SER A 19 20.06 -8.33 -27.11
C SER A 19 18.88 -7.37 -26.85
N GLN A 20 18.73 -6.32 -27.66
CA GLN A 20 17.58 -5.40 -27.52
C GLN A 20 16.25 -6.14 -27.75
N GLU A 21 16.25 -7.11 -28.67
CA GLU A 21 15.11 -7.98 -28.97
C GLU A 21 14.79 -8.89 -27.78
N ALA A 22 15.80 -9.54 -27.19
CA ALA A 22 15.62 -10.43 -26.04
C ALA A 22 15.14 -9.68 -24.79
N LEU A 23 15.62 -8.44 -24.58
CA LEU A 23 15.13 -7.58 -23.51
C LEU A 23 13.67 -7.15 -23.75
N ALA A 24 13.34 -6.77 -24.99
CA ALA A 24 11.98 -6.38 -25.36
C ALA A 24 10.98 -7.53 -25.18
N GLU A 25 11.37 -8.76 -25.54
CA GLU A 25 10.56 -9.96 -25.33
C GLU A 25 10.31 -10.22 -23.84
N LYS A 26 11.34 -10.10 -22.99
CA LYS A 26 11.20 -10.24 -21.53
C LYS A 26 10.31 -9.17 -20.90
N LEU A 27 10.27 -7.98 -21.49
CA LEU A 27 9.46 -6.85 -21.03
C LEU A 27 8.05 -6.83 -21.66
N GLY A 28 7.77 -7.70 -22.64
CA GLY A 28 6.48 -7.71 -23.34
C GLY A 28 6.22 -6.50 -24.23
N ILE A 29 7.28 -5.83 -24.71
CA ILE A 29 7.19 -4.60 -25.50
C ILE A 29 7.88 -4.73 -26.87
N SER A 30 7.71 -3.72 -27.72
CA SER A 30 8.43 -3.68 -29.00
C SER A 30 9.93 -3.37 -28.81
N ARG A 31 10.77 -4.00 -29.64
CA ARG A 31 12.21 -3.69 -29.74
C ARG A 31 12.46 -2.18 -29.94
N GLN A 32 11.58 -1.51 -30.69
CA GLN A 32 11.70 -0.07 -30.96
C GLN A 32 11.61 0.76 -29.68
N ALA A 33 10.78 0.35 -28.70
CA ALA A 33 10.67 1.04 -27.42
C ALA A 33 11.98 0.97 -26.61
N VAL A 34 12.56 -0.23 -26.48
CA VAL A 34 13.89 -0.42 -25.85
C VAL A 34 14.96 0.44 -26.55
N SER A 35 14.93 0.47 -27.88
CA SER A 35 15.86 1.26 -28.69
C SER A 35 15.75 2.77 -28.42
N LYS A 36 14.52 3.28 -28.23
CA LYS A 36 14.28 4.69 -27.88
C LYS A 36 14.76 5.04 -26.47
N TRP A 37 14.59 4.12 -25.51
CA TRP A 37 15.10 4.31 -24.14
C TRP A 37 16.62 4.36 -24.10
N GLU A 38 17.29 3.44 -24.82
CA GLU A 38 18.75 3.41 -24.91
C GLU A 38 19.34 4.65 -25.62
N ARG A 39 18.54 5.38 -26.40
CA ARG A 39 18.92 6.65 -27.04
C ARG A 39 18.44 7.90 -26.30
N ALA A 40 17.85 7.76 -25.12
CA ALA A 40 17.23 8.84 -24.35
C ALA A 40 16.08 9.59 -25.08
N GLU A 41 15.56 9.05 -26.17
CA GLU A 41 14.44 9.62 -26.96
C GLU A 41 13.08 9.43 -26.26
N ALA A 42 12.98 8.44 -25.37
CA ALA A 42 11.80 8.18 -24.55
C ALA A 42 12.22 7.65 -23.18
N SER A 43 11.33 7.75 -22.20
CA SER A 43 11.56 7.22 -20.84
C SER A 43 10.84 5.88 -20.63
N PRO A 44 11.42 5.04 -19.76
CA PRO A 44 10.75 4.12 -18.87
C PRO A 44 9.31 4.49 -18.52
N ASP A 45 8.28 3.66 -18.73
CA ASP A 45 7.14 3.78 -17.80
C ASP A 45 7.51 3.13 -16.46
N THR A 46 6.75 3.43 -15.41
CA THR A 46 7.05 2.92 -14.06
C THR A 46 7.07 1.40 -13.99
N ASP A 47 6.16 0.73 -14.71
CA ASP A 47 6.07 -0.73 -14.74
C ASP A 47 7.31 -1.36 -15.40
N ASN A 48 7.76 -0.79 -16.52
CA ASN A 48 8.97 -1.20 -17.21
C ASN A 48 10.22 -0.90 -16.38
N LEU A 49 10.27 0.20 -15.63
CA LEU A 49 11.37 0.48 -14.70
C LEU A 49 11.44 -0.56 -13.59
N ILE A 50 10.31 -1.00 -13.04
CA ILE A 50 10.25 -2.07 -12.02
C ILE A 50 10.69 -3.41 -12.63
N LEU A 51 10.28 -3.70 -13.86
CA LEU A 51 10.70 -4.93 -14.55
C LEU A 51 12.20 -4.91 -14.87
N LEU A 52 12.73 -3.77 -15.32
CA LEU A 52 14.16 -3.58 -15.58
C LEU A 52 14.99 -3.79 -14.31
N SER A 53 14.57 -3.21 -13.19
CA SER A 53 15.28 -3.40 -11.90
C SER A 53 15.33 -4.87 -11.48
N ARG A 54 14.23 -5.62 -11.68
CA ARG A 54 14.17 -7.07 -11.43
C ARG A 54 15.02 -7.90 -12.41
N ILE A 55 14.99 -7.57 -13.70
CA ILE A 55 15.76 -8.28 -14.73
C ILE A 55 17.26 -8.10 -14.48
N TYR A 56 17.66 -6.89 -14.05
CA TYR A 56 19.06 -6.56 -13.79
C TYR A 56 19.52 -6.87 -12.36
N GLY A 57 18.59 -7.16 -11.45
CA GLY A 57 18.88 -7.49 -10.05
C GLY A 57 19.39 -6.31 -9.22
N ILE A 58 19.02 -5.08 -9.59
CA ILE A 58 19.42 -3.85 -8.90
C ILE A 58 18.21 -3.10 -8.34
N SER A 59 18.43 -2.18 -7.42
CA SER A 59 17.34 -1.35 -6.87
C SER A 59 16.88 -0.30 -7.89
N MET A 60 15.66 0.24 -7.71
CA MET A 60 15.17 1.35 -8.54
C MET A 60 16.04 2.61 -8.36
N ASP A 61 16.50 2.84 -7.13
CA ASP A 61 17.41 3.93 -6.78
C ASP A 61 18.73 3.79 -7.56
N GLU A 62 19.33 2.59 -7.58
CA GLU A 62 20.54 2.32 -8.35
C GLU A 62 20.30 2.42 -9.87
N LEU A 63 19.12 2.07 -10.35
CA LEU A 63 18.76 2.19 -11.77
C LEU A 63 18.65 3.67 -12.21
N LEU A 64 18.18 4.55 -11.32
CA LEU A 64 17.85 5.95 -11.62
C LEU A 64 18.82 6.97 -11.01
N SER A 65 19.75 6.55 -10.17
CA SER A 65 20.68 7.43 -9.46
C SER A 65 21.57 8.22 -10.43
N THR A 66 21.49 9.54 -10.32
CA THR A 66 22.41 10.52 -10.92
C THR A 66 23.38 11.01 -9.85
N GLU A 67 24.53 11.55 -10.25
CA GLU A 67 25.61 11.99 -9.33
C GLU A 67 25.29 13.30 -8.58
N ASP A 68 24.02 13.71 -8.53
CA ASP A 68 23.59 14.90 -7.82
C ASP A 68 23.47 14.59 -6.31
N GLU A 69 24.58 14.78 -5.58
CA GLU A 69 24.63 14.65 -4.12
C GLU A 69 23.57 15.55 -3.45
N ILE A 70 22.59 14.94 -2.78
CA ILE A 70 21.70 15.65 -1.85
C ILE A 70 22.49 15.86 -0.55
N PRO A 71 22.77 17.11 -0.12
CA PRO A 71 23.55 17.35 1.08
C PRO A 71 22.70 16.99 2.31
N VAL A 72 23.02 15.86 2.94
CA VAL A 72 22.38 15.41 4.18
C VAL A 72 23.04 16.14 5.35
N SER A 73 22.40 17.20 5.84
CA SER A 73 22.73 17.82 7.13
C SER A 73 21.74 17.34 8.20
N TYR A 74 22.22 16.56 9.16
CA TYR A 74 21.52 16.36 10.43
C TYR A 74 22.51 16.52 11.59
N MET A 75 21.95 17.01 12.71
CA MET A 75 22.45 17.06 14.09
C MET A 75 23.16 18.36 14.50
N ASP A 76 22.42 19.24 15.20
CA ASP A 76 22.59 19.42 16.65
C ASP A 76 21.32 20.04 17.24
N MET A 77 20.59 19.26 18.05
CA MET A 77 19.53 19.74 18.93
C MET A 77 20.09 19.78 20.35
N GLU A 78 20.35 20.97 20.88
CA GLU A 78 20.39 21.18 22.33
C GLU A 78 18.95 21.40 22.83
N GLU A 79 18.53 20.53 23.76
CA GLU A 79 17.28 20.67 24.50
C GLU A 79 17.32 21.94 25.36
N GLU A 80 16.52 22.96 25.02
CA GLU A 80 16.22 24.06 25.94
C GLU A 80 14.74 24.07 26.34
N LYS A 81 14.52 23.91 27.65
CA LYS A 81 13.23 23.83 28.34
C LYS A 81 12.43 25.13 28.19
N LEU A 82 11.17 25.01 27.77
CA LEU A 82 10.17 26.08 27.80
C LEU A 82 9.76 26.43 29.24
N PRO A 83 9.76 27.71 29.65
CA PRO A 83 8.95 28.17 30.77
C PRO A 83 7.61 28.76 30.27
N GLU A 84 6.52 28.28 30.89
CA GLU A 84 5.18 28.85 30.89
C GLU A 84 5.18 30.37 31.15
N LYS A 85 4.40 31.14 30.36
CA LYS A 85 3.80 32.37 30.87
C LYS A 85 2.52 32.81 30.15
N GLU A 86 1.45 32.74 30.92
CA GLU A 86 0.36 33.71 31.11
C GLU A 86 -0.13 34.53 29.90
N ILE A 87 -1.36 34.20 29.51
CA ILE A 87 -2.24 35.02 28.68
C ILE A 87 -2.53 36.34 29.42
N ARG A 88 -2.16 37.47 28.83
CA ARG A 88 -2.76 38.78 29.11
C ARG A 88 -3.18 39.41 27.79
N GLU A 89 -4.49 39.66 27.71
CA GLU A 89 -5.15 40.44 26.68
C GLU A 89 -4.74 41.91 26.82
N GLU A 90 -4.08 42.48 25.81
CA GLU A 90 -4.07 43.91 25.56
C GLU A 90 -4.44 44.13 24.09
N GLU A 91 -5.56 44.83 23.88
CA GLU A 91 -6.03 45.28 22.57
C GLU A 91 -5.07 46.37 22.04
N GLY A 92 -4.49 46.13 20.86
CA GLY A 92 -3.62 47.08 20.17
C GLY A 92 -3.41 46.71 18.70
N GLU A 93 -4.17 47.38 17.82
CA GLU A 93 -3.75 47.95 16.53
C GLU A 93 -2.78 47.17 15.59
N ILE A 94 -3.32 46.76 14.43
CA ILE A 94 -2.68 46.55 13.11
C ILE A 94 -1.47 45.59 13.03
N LEU A 95 -1.68 44.38 12.49
CA LEU A 95 -0.99 43.92 11.27
C LEU A 95 -1.70 42.64 10.76
N SER A 96 -2.15 42.64 9.51
CA SER A 96 -2.45 41.39 8.79
C SER A 96 -1.22 40.47 8.89
N PRO A 97 -1.34 39.18 9.25
CA PRO A 97 -0.20 38.30 9.18
C PRO A 97 0.09 38.09 7.70
N GLU A 98 1.08 38.85 7.24
CA GLU A 98 2.16 38.43 6.38
C GLU A 98 1.84 37.15 5.60
N LYS A 99 1.51 37.38 4.32
CA LYS A 99 1.43 36.42 3.22
C LYS A 99 2.16 35.12 3.60
N GLU A 100 1.42 34.02 3.72
CA GLU A 100 2.04 32.70 3.91
C GLU A 100 3.19 32.56 2.91
N PRO A 101 4.37 32.11 3.34
CA PRO A 101 5.53 32.05 2.46
C PRO A 101 5.16 31.22 1.23
N ASP A 102 5.53 31.71 0.04
CA ASP A 102 5.24 31.06 -1.25
C ASP A 102 5.82 29.63 -1.32
N GLU A 103 6.66 29.25 -0.36
CA GLU A 103 7.35 27.99 -0.22
C GLU A 103 7.32 27.54 1.25
N TYR A 104 6.77 26.36 1.53
CA TYR A 104 6.78 25.80 2.88
C TYR A 104 6.80 24.27 2.87
N VAL A 105 7.41 23.70 3.89
CA VAL A 105 7.37 22.26 4.18
C VAL A 105 6.79 22.09 5.58
N HIS A 106 5.60 21.49 5.69
CA HIS A 106 5.03 21.09 6.97
C HIS A 106 5.08 19.57 7.13
N ILE A 107 5.49 19.11 8.32
CA ILE A 107 5.50 17.70 8.70
C ILE A 107 4.63 17.58 9.95
N GLY A 108 3.48 16.93 9.82
CA GLY A 108 2.53 16.75 10.92
C GLY A 108 1.94 15.35 10.94
N LEU A 109 1.10 15.08 11.94
CA LEU A 109 0.38 13.79 12.07
C LEU A 109 -0.51 13.46 10.85
N SER A 110 -0.90 14.47 10.07
CA SER A 110 -1.70 14.32 8.85
C SER A 110 -0.86 13.95 7.61
N GLY A 111 0.47 14.14 7.65
CA GLY A 111 1.35 13.92 6.51
C GLY A 111 2.45 14.97 6.37
N ILE A 112 3.20 14.84 5.27
CA ILE A 112 4.23 15.78 4.82
C ILE A 112 3.62 16.57 3.68
N HIS A 113 3.56 17.89 3.80
CA HIS A 113 3.13 18.79 2.73
C HIS A 113 4.30 19.69 2.36
N CYS A 114 4.71 19.61 1.11
CA CYS A 114 5.70 20.50 0.53
C CYS A 114 4.98 21.34 -0.52
N LYS A 115 5.00 22.66 -0.38
CA LYS A 115 4.50 23.60 -1.37
C LYS A 115 5.66 24.45 -1.86
N ASP A 116 5.85 24.46 -3.17
CA ASP A 116 6.71 25.37 -3.91
C ASP A 116 5.83 26.18 -4.88
N LYS A 117 6.35 27.30 -5.41
CA LYS A 117 5.61 28.30 -6.19
C LYS A 117 4.73 27.72 -7.31
N ASP A 118 5.16 26.60 -7.90
CA ASP A 118 4.50 25.95 -9.02
C ASP A 118 4.16 24.47 -8.79
N SER A 119 4.36 23.94 -7.57
CA SER A 119 4.13 22.52 -7.26
C SER A 119 3.76 22.30 -5.79
N GLU A 120 2.71 21.53 -5.54
CA GLU A 120 2.34 21.07 -4.20
C GLU A 120 2.34 19.54 -4.14
N VAL A 121 2.98 19.00 -3.11
CA VAL A 121 3.10 17.58 -2.84
C VAL A 121 2.62 17.31 -1.43
N HIS A 122 1.54 16.54 -1.29
CA HIS A 122 1.03 16.10 -0.01
C HIS A 122 1.14 14.57 0.11
N VAL A 123 1.93 14.11 1.06
CA VAL A 123 2.11 12.68 1.40
C VAL A 123 1.45 12.44 2.75
N GLY A 124 0.23 11.89 2.74
CA GLY A 124 -0.53 11.63 3.95
C GLY A 124 -1.19 10.25 3.97
N TRP A 125 -1.84 9.93 5.09
CA TRP A 125 -2.56 8.67 5.28
C TRP A 125 -3.74 8.48 4.31
N LYS A 126 -4.24 9.57 3.71
CA LYS A 126 -5.27 9.54 2.67
C LYS A 126 -4.72 9.24 1.27
N GLY A 127 -3.41 9.37 1.07
CA GLY A 127 -2.80 9.24 -0.25
C GLY A 127 -1.65 10.19 -0.50
N ILE A 128 -1.01 10.02 -1.66
CA ILE A 128 0.00 10.92 -2.21
C ILE A 128 -0.67 11.77 -3.29
N HIS A 129 -0.68 13.09 -3.11
CA HIS A 129 -1.21 14.05 -4.07
C HIS A 129 -0.06 14.93 -4.56
N VAL A 130 0.12 14.98 -5.88
CA VAL A 130 1.08 15.87 -6.54
C VAL A 130 0.32 16.71 -7.54
N ILE A 131 0.32 18.03 -7.34
CA ILE A 131 -0.30 19.01 -8.23
C ILE A 131 0.79 19.96 -8.70
N GLU A 132 1.05 20.00 -10.00
CA GLU A 132 2.03 20.88 -10.63
C GLU A 132 1.30 21.82 -11.59
N LYS A 133 1.60 23.13 -11.57
CA LYS A 133 0.82 24.18 -12.26
C LYS A 133 0.73 24.07 -13.79
N ASP A 134 1.49 23.18 -14.41
CA ASP A 134 1.52 22.97 -15.87
C ASP A 134 1.69 21.47 -16.27
N LYS A 135 1.50 20.52 -15.35
CA LYS A 135 1.63 19.08 -15.63
C LYS A 135 0.46 18.25 -15.10
N ASP A 136 0.46 16.98 -15.49
CA ASP A 136 -0.60 16.03 -15.15
C ASP A 136 -0.76 15.86 -13.63
N GLU A 137 -1.99 15.98 -13.12
CA GLU A 137 -2.31 15.74 -11.71
C GLU A 137 -2.29 14.23 -11.44
N VAL A 138 -1.54 13.80 -10.41
CA VAL A 138 -1.47 12.38 -10.02
C VAL A 138 -1.91 12.24 -8.57
N HIS A 139 -3.03 11.54 -8.39
CA HIS A 139 -3.65 11.29 -7.09
C HIS A 139 -3.56 9.80 -6.80
N LEU A 140 -2.84 9.43 -5.74
CA LEU A 140 -2.69 8.06 -5.28
C LEU A 140 -3.47 7.90 -3.99
N ASP A 141 -4.68 7.34 -4.06
CA ASP A 141 -5.51 7.08 -2.88
C ASP A 141 -5.55 5.58 -2.55
N SER A 142 -6.20 5.23 -1.42
CA SER A 142 -6.39 3.82 -1.06
C SER A 142 -7.27 3.03 -2.07
N ASN A 143 -8.00 3.70 -2.97
CA ASN A 143 -8.92 3.12 -3.96
C ASN A 143 -8.30 2.94 -5.35
N GLY A 144 -7.14 3.53 -5.64
CA GLY A 144 -6.42 3.36 -6.90
C GLY A 144 -5.60 4.58 -7.28
N ILE A 145 -5.00 4.51 -8.47
CA ILE A 145 -4.18 5.58 -9.04
C ILE A 145 -5.07 6.39 -9.98
N TYR A 146 -5.10 7.71 -9.85
CA TYR A 146 -5.80 8.62 -10.76
C TYR A 146 -4.78 9.56 -11.40
N VAL A 147 -4.85 9.69 -12.73
CA VAL A 147 -4.03 10.63 -13.50
C VAL A 147 -4.97 11.47 -14.35
N ASN A 148 -5.00 12.79 -14.16
CA ASN A 148 -5.92 13.72 -14.86
C ASN A 148 -7.39 13.26 -14.82
N GLY A 149 -7.89 12.97 -13.63
CA GLY A 149 -9.24 12.44 -13.41
C GLY A 149 -9.52 11.03 -13.94
N LYS A 150 -8.57 10.35 -14.61
CA LYS A 150 -8.74 8.98 -15.11
C LYS A 150 -8.15 7.96 -14.14
N ARG A 151 -8.99 7.04 -13.67
CA ARG A 151 -8.59 5.94 -12.78
C ARG A 151 -7.79 4.90 -13.56
N TYR A 152 -6.51 4.80 -13.27
CA TYR A 152 -5.66 3.69 -13.65
C TYR A 152 -5.73 2.63 -12.54
N ASP A 153 -6.66 1.69 -12.73
CA ASP A 153 -6.64 0.44 -11.98
C ASP A 153 -5.49 -0.43 -12.51
N SER A 154 -4.56 -0.82 -11.64
CA SER A 154 -3.46 -1.70 -12.03
C SER A 154 -4.04 -3.01 -12.54
N HIS A 155 -3.98 -3.23 -13.86
CA HIS A 155 -4.51 -4.42 -14.54
C HIS A 155 -4.01 -5.74 -13.91
N PHE A 156 -2.82 -5.70 -13.30
CA PHE A 156 -2.15 -6.84 -12.67
C PHE A 156 -2.97 -7.54 -11.56
N PHE A 157 -3.62 -6.78 -10.66
CA PHE A 157 -4.37 -7.39 -9.56
C PHE A 157 -5.65 -8.09 -10.03
N ARG A 158 -6.21 -7.66 -11.17
CA ARG A 158 -7.45 -8.22 -11.73
C ARG A 158 -7.24 -9.57 -12.42
N GLU A 159 -6.07 -9.79 -13.00
CA GLU A 159 -5.68 -11.07 -13.61
C GLU A 159 -5.40 -12.13 -12.54
N TRP A 160 -4.77 -11.75 -11.43
CA TRP A 160 -4.54 -12.63 -10.28
C TRP A 160 -5.81 -12.90 -9.44
N ALA A 161 -6.74 -11.94 -9.40
CA ALA A 161 -8.01 -12.08 -8.69
C ALA A 161 -9.09 -12.86 -9.47
N GLY A 162 -8.90 -13.10 -10.78
CA GLY A 162 -9.83 -13.81 -11.66
C GLY A 162 -9.58 -15.32 -11.79
N VAL A 163 -8.36 -15.78 -11.50
CA VAL A 163 -8.14 -17.19 -11.19
C VAL A 163 -8.64 -17.39 -9.77
N GLU A 164 -9.77 -18.07 -9.59
CA GLU A 164 -10.18 -18.54 -8.27
C GLU A 164 -9.01 -19.34 -7.70
N PHE A 165 -8.18 -18.69 -6.88
CA PHE A 165 -7.03 -19.34 -6.26
C PHE A 165 -7.57 -20.63 -5.63
N PRO A 166 -7.10 -21.83 -6.04
CA PRO A 166 -7.74 -23.09 -5.70
C PRO A 166 -7.39 -23.48 -4.26
N PHE A 167 -7.71 -22.58 -3.34
CA PHE A 167 -7.48 -22.69 -1.91
C PHE A 167 -8.13 -23.95 -1.37
N THR A 168 -9.30 -24.32 -1.89
CA THR A 168 -9.99 -25.58 -1.58
C THR A 168 -9.11 -26.80 -1.89
N LEU A 169 -8.48 -26.86 -3.06
CA LEU A 169 -7.57 -27.95 -3.43
C LEU A 169 -6.32 -27.96 -2.54
N LEU A 170 -5.77 -26.79 -2.22
CA LEU A 170 -4.62 -26.65 -1.31
C LEU A 170 -4.97 -27.22 0.08
N VAL A 171 -6.14 -26.86 0.62
CA VAL A 171 -6.61 -27.34 1.93
C VAL A 171 -6.86 -28.85 1.92
N ILE A 172 -7.44 -29.40 0.84
CA ILE A 172 -7.63 -30.86 0.69
C ILE A 172 -6.28 -31.58 0.65
N ALA A 173 -5.31 -31.07 -0.13
CA ALA A 173 -3.97 -31.63 -0.19
C ALA A 173 -3.28 -31.58 1.18
N ALA A 174 -3.38 -30.45 1.89
CA ALA A 174 -2.84 -30.30 3.24
C ALA A 174 -3.49 -31.29 4.23
N PHE A 175 -4.81 -31.50 4.16
CA PHE A 175 -5.51 -32.49 4.97
C PHE A 175 -4.99 -33.92 4.74
N ILE A 176 -4.82 -34.32 3.47
CA ILE A 176 -4.28 -35.64 3.12
C ILE A 176 -2.85 -35.79 3.64
N VAL A 177 -2.00 -34.78 3.44
CA VAL A 177 -0.60 -34.79 3.91
C VAL A 177 -0.55 -34.93 5.44
N ILE A 178 -1.35 -34.15 6.18
CA ILE A 178 -1.42 -34.24 7.65
C ILE A 178 -1.91 -35.63 8.06
N GLY A 179 -2.98 -36.14 7.45
CA GLY A 179 -3.55 -37.45 7.74
C GLY A 179 -2.57 -38.61 7.51
N VAL A 180 -1.80 -38.55 6.41
CA VAL A 180 -0.79 -39.57 6.07
C VAL A 180 0.45 -39.47 6.96
N LEU A 181 0.96 -38.27 7.22
CA LEU A 181 2.19 -38.10 8.01
C LEU A 181 1.99 -38.33 9.51
N THR A 182 0.87 -37.88 10.05
CA THR A 182 0.63 -37.90 11.51
C THR A 182 -0.34 -38.99 11.95
N GLY A 183 -1.08 -39.60 11.02
CA GLY A 183 -2.20 -40.50 11.33
C GLY A 183 -3.41 -39.80 11.95
N ALA A 184 -3.35 -38.48 12.15
CA ALA A 184 -4.31 -37.71 12.93
C ALA A 184 -5.45 -37.16 12.05
N TRP A 185 -6.27 -38.04 11.48
CA TRP A 185 -7.43 -37.66 10.65
C TRP A 185 -8.50 -36.87 11.42
N HIS A 186 -8.70 -37.21 12.69
CA HIS A 186 -9.75 -36.66 13.56
C HIS A 186 -9.52 -35.21 14.05
N PRO A 187 -8.29 -34.71 14.27
CA PRO A 187 -8.08 -33.28 14.47
C PRO A 187 -7.86 -32.52 13.15
N ALA A 188 -7.47 -33.20 12.08
CA ALA A 188 -7.10 -32.55 10.82
C ALA A 188 -8.28 -31.85 10.11
N TRP A 189 -9.53 -32.29 10.28
CA TRP A 189 -10.70 -31.65 9.65
C TRP A 189 -10.90 -30.18 10.06
N VAL A 190 -10.29 -29.73 11.16
CA VAL A 190 -10.33 -28.31 11.58
C VAL A 190 -9.76 -27.39 10.49
N ILE A 191 -8.86 -27.90 9.63
CA ILE A 191 -8.33 -27.14 8.50
C ILE A 191 -9.40 -26.74 7.49
N PHE A 192 -10.53 -27.47 7.39
CA PHE A 192 -11.60 -27.11 6.46
C PHE A 192 -12.30 -25.80 6.81
N PHE A 193 -12.27 -25.37 8.08
CA PHE A 193 -12.80 -24.06 8.47
C PHE A 193 -11.99 -22.90 7.90
N THR A 194 -10.75 -23.15 7.46
CA THR A 194 -9.97 -22.13 6.76
C THR A 194 -10.59 -21.77 5.41
N ILE A 195 -11.38 -22.66 4.78
CA ILE A 195 -12.03 -22.43 3.47
C ILE A 195 -13.04 -21.27 3.56
N PRO A 196 -14.11 -21.33 4.38
CA PRO A 196 -15.03 -20.22 4.53
C PRO A 196 -14.32 -18.96 5.04
N LEU A 197 -13.31 -19.10 5.91
CA LEU A 197 -12.54 -17.95 6.41
C LEU A 197 -11.75 -17.25 5.32
N PHE A 198 -11.09 -18.00 4.43
CA PHE A 198 -10.34 -17.46 3.31
C PHE A 198 -11.27 -16.73 2.36
N HIS A 199 -12.38 -17.35 1.96
CA HIS A 199 -13.35 -16.71 1.07
C HIS A 199 -13.97 -15.45 1.69
N SER A 200 -14.37 -15.49 2.96
CA SER A 200 -14.89 -14.32 3.66
C SER A 200 -13.83 -13.23 3.87
N CYS A 201 -12.56 -13.60 4.06
CA CYS A 201 -11.45 -12.66 4.16
C CYS A 201 -11.23 -11.94 2.83
N VAL A 202 -11.13 -12.69 1.73
CA VAL A 202 -10.99 -12.13 0.38
C VAL A 202 -12.17 -11.21 0.05
N GLU A 203 -13.39 -11.60 0.39
CA GLU A 203 -14.58 -10.78 0.15
C GLU A 203 -14.60 -9.52 1.03
N ALA A 204 -14.18 -9.60 2.29
CA ALA A 204 -14.05 -8.44 3.18
C ALA A 204 -13.02 -7.43 2.66
N PHE A 205 -11.88 -7.89 2.15
CA PHE A 205 -10.89 -7.04 1.50
C PHE A 205 -11.43 -6.40 0.22
N ARG A 206 -12.12 -7.19 -0.62
CA ARG A 206 -12.72 -6.70 -1.87
C ARG A 206 -13.77 -5.63 -1.63
N ARG A 207 -14.58 -5.77 -0.58
CA ARG A 207 -15.65 -4.81 -0.23
C ARG A 207 -15.18 -3.66 0.67
N LYS A 208 -13.94 -3.68 1.17
CA LYS A 208 -13.44 -2.77 2.22
C LYS A 208 -14.39 -2.66 3.42
N ASP A 209 -15.13 -3.74 3.69
CA ASP A 209 -16.09 -3.84 4.76
C ASP A 209 -15.75 -5.07 5.59
N MET A 210 -15.29 -4.82 6.81
CA MET A 210 -14.91 -5.88 7.74
C MET A 210 -16.13 -6.69 8.21
N GLY A 211 -17.36 -6.20 8.03
CA GLY A 211 -18.57 -6.91 8.45
C GLY A 211 -18.88 -8.19 7.68
N TRP A 212 -18.29 -8.34 6.50
CA TRP A 212 -18.42 -9.56 5.68
C TRP A 212 -17.53 -10.71 6.13
N PHE A 213 -16.60 -10.45 7.05
CA PHE A 213 -15.72 -11.48 7.57
C PHE A 213 -16.50 -12.47 8.45
N ALA A 214 -16.30 -13.78 8.21
CA ALA A 214 -16.92 -14.86 8.97
C ALA A 214 -16.27 -15.07 10.34
N PHE A 215 -16.30 -14.03 11.19
CA PHE A 215 -15.70 -14.03 12.52
C PHE A 215 -16.18 -15.18 13.43
N PRO A 216 -17.47 -15.60 13.44
CA PRO A 216 -17.92 -16.76 14.22
C PRO A 216 -17.19 -18.06 13.84
N VAL A 217 -16.88 -18.23 12.56
CA VAL A 217 -16.17 -19.41 12.05
C VAL A 217 -14.72 -19.41 12.53
N LEU A 218 -14.10 -18.23 12.63
CA LEU A 218 -12.74 -18.06 13.14
C LEU A 218 -12.68 -18.44 14.62
N ILE A 219 -13.63 -17.92 15.39
CA ILE A 219 -13.75 -18.22 16.82
C ILE A 219 -14.03 -19.70 17.04
N MET A 220 -14.91 -20.31 16.24
CA MET A 220 -15.16 -21.74 16.30
C MET A 220 -13.88 -22.55 16.02
N MET A 221 -13.12 -22.18 14.99
CA MET A 221 -11.86 -22.85 14.64
C MET A 221 -10.86 -22.76 15.80
N ILE A 222 -10.68 -21.57 16.38
CA ILE A 222 -9.78 -21.35 17.54
C ILE A 222 -10.25 -22.16 18.75
N TYR A 223 -11.56 -22.19 19.04
CA TYR A 223 -12.14 -22.96 20.12
C TYR A 223 -11.85 -24.46 19.97
N LEU A 224 -12.03 -25.03 18.77
CA LEU A 224 -11.70 -26.43 18.50
C LEU A 224 -10.21 -26.73 18.67
N LEU A 225 -9.33 -25.84 18.21
CA LEU A 225 -7.88 -25.99 18.38
C LEU A 225 -7.50 -25.98 19.88
N LEU A 226 -8.05 -25.06 20.68
CA LEU A 226 -7.82 -25.02 22.13
C LEU A 226 -8.37 -26.26 22.84
N GLY A 227 -9.53 -26.76 22.42
CA GLY A 227 -10.11 -28.00 22.97
C GLY A 227 -9.28 -29.24 22.65
N ILE A 228 -8.80 -29.37 21.41
CA ILE A 228 -8.03 -30.53 20.94
C ILE A 228 -6.60 -30.53 21.51
N PHE A 229 -5.89 -29.40 21.47
CA PHE A 229 -4.47 -29.35 21.83
C PHE A 229 -4.20 -29.06 23.31
N LYS A 230 -5.10 -28.31 23.97
CA LYS A 230 -4.91 -27.86 25.36
C LYS A 230 -5.97 -28.42 26.31
N SER A 231 -6.96 -29.17 25.81
CA SER A 231 -8.12 -29.64 26.59
C SER A 231 -8.88 -28.51 27.30
N LEU A 232 -8.78 -27.28 26.80
CA LEU A 232 -9.35 -26.06 27.39
C LEU A 232 -10.79 -25.82 26.94
N TRP A 233 -11.67 -26.79 27.19
CA TRP A 233 -13.09 -26.69 26.85
C TRP A 233 -13.83 -25.67 27.71
N HIS A 234 -13.47 -25.59 29.00
CA HIS A 234 -14.09 -24.72 30.01
C HIS A 234 -13.03 -23.80 30.64
N PRO A 235 -12.44 -22.92 29.82
CA PRO A 235 -12.96 -21.54 29.69
C PRO A 235 -13.10 -21.05 28.24
N GLY A 236 -12.82 -21.89 27.24
CA GLY A 236 -12.76 -21.51 25.83
C GLY A 236 -14.06 -20.95 25.26
N TRP A 237 -15.21 -21.27 25.86
CA TRP A 237 -16.51 -20.73 25.45
C TRP A 237 -16.58 -19.19 25.54
N LEU A 238 -15.76 -18.56 26.39
CA LEU A 238 -15.68 -17.10 26.51
C LEU A 238 -15.30 -16.43 25.18
N LEU A 239 -14.62 -17.16 24.27
CA LEU A 239 -14.31 -16.65 22.94
C LEU A 239 -15.57 -16.30 22.14
N PHE A 240 -16.69 -17.01 22.33
CA PHE A 240 -17.95 -16.70 21.63
C PHE A 240 -18.54 -15.35 22.05
N LEU A 241 -18.20 -14.83 23.23
CA LEU A 241 -18.62 -13.49 23.66
C LEU A 241 -17.93 -12.38 22.86
N THR A 242 -16.82 -12.67 22.19
CA THR A 242 -16.16 -11.71 21.30
C THR A 242 -16.95 -11.50 20.00
N VAL A 243 -17.84 -12.43 19.63
CA VAL A 243 -18.61 -12.35 18.37
C VAL A 243 -19.58 -11.16 18.37
N PRO A 244 -20.45 -10.97 19.38
CA PRO A 244 -21.29 -9.76 19.46
C PRO A 244 -20.47 -8.47 19.52
N VAL A 245 -19.36 -8.47 20.27
CA VAL A 245 -18.47 -7.30 20.41
C VAL A 245 -17.87 -6.91 19.07
N TYR A 246 -17.39 -7.89 18.30
CA TYR A 246 -16.84 -7.66 16.96
C TYR A 246 -17.85 -6.99 16.04
N TYR A 247 -19.06 -7.55 15.91
CA TYR A 247 -20.08 -6.98 15.03
C TYR A 247 -20.62 -5.64 15.54
N ALA A 248 -20.61 -5.39 16.85
CA ALA A 248 -20.93 -4.09 17.41
C ALA A 248 -19.89 -3.02 17.03
N ILE A 249 -18.60 -3.34 17.12
CA ILE A 249 -17.50 -2.44 16.72
C ILE A 249 -17.55 -2.16 15.22
N VAL A 250 -17.71 -3.21 14.40
CA VAL A 250 -17.81 -3.07 12.95
C VAL A 250 -19.02 -2.23 12.57
N GLY A 251 -20.18 -2.47 13.19
CA GLY A 251 -21.38 -1.66 13.00
C GLY A 251 -21.14 -0.19 13.37
N PHE A 252 -20.44 0.08 14.48
CA PHE A 252 -20.10 1.43 14.90
C PHE A 252 -19.18 2.17 13.91
N ILE A 253 -18.14 1.48 13.41
CA ILE A 253 -17.23 2.04 12.40
C ILE A 253 -17.98 2.37 11.11
N ARG A 254 -18.87 1.46 10.69
CA ARG A 254 -19.70 1.66 9.49
C ARG A 254 -20.57 2.90 9.62
N THR A 255 -21.29 3.07 10.73
CA THR A 255 -22.12 4.25 10.97
C THR A 255 -21.32 5.55 10.97
N ARG A 256 -20.09 5.56 11.49
CA ARG A 256 -19.22 6.75 11.45
C ARG A 256 -18.78 7.10 10.03
N LYS A 257 -18.41 6.10 9.23
CA LYS A 257 -18.01 6.30 7.84
C LYS A 257 -19.16 6.83 6.99
N GLU A 258 -20.38 6.34 7.21
CA GLU A 258 -21.60 6.82 6.55
C GLU A 258 -21.90 8.29 6.91
N LYS A 259 -21.71 8.71 8.17
CA LYS A 259 -21.89 10.11 8.58
C LYS A 259 -20.86 11.06 7.96
N GLN A 260 -19.58 10.68 7.92
CA GLN A 260 -18.55 11.52 7.31
C GLN A 260 -18.78 11.76 5.82
N LEU A 261 -19.28 10.75 5.09
CA LEU A 261 -19.62 10.90 3.67
C LEU A 261 -20.80 11.86 3.45
N GLN A 262 -21.79 11.86 4.35
CA GLN A 262 -22.91 12.79 4.29
C GLN A 262 -22.49 14.24 4.60
N ASP A 263 -21.57 14.43 5.54
CA ASP A 263 -21.06 15.77 5.87
C ASP A 263 -20.24 16.35 4.71
N ASP A 264 -19.39 15.54 4.05
CA ASP A 264 -18.57 15.94 2.90
C ASP A 264 -19.39 16.24 1.63
N GLU A 265 -20.53 15.56 1.41
CA GLU A 265 -21.44 15.87 0.28
C GLU A 265 -22.28 17.14 0.48
N SER A 266 -22.33 17.68 1.70
CA SER A 266 -23.15 18.85 2.05
C SER A 266 -22.42 20.20 2.01
N LEU A 267 -21.09 20.18 1.79
CA LEU A 267 -20.19 21.33 1.68
C LEU A 267 -19.88 21.68 0.22
#